data_AF-A0A4U5U5G5-F1
#
_entry.id   AF-A0A4U5U5G5-F1
#
_cell.length_a   1.000
_cell.length_b   1.000
_cell.length_c   1.000
_cell.angle_alpha   90.00
_cell.angle_beta   90.00
_cell.angle_gamma   90.00
#
_symmetry.space_group_name_H-M   'P 1'
#
loop_
_entity.id
_entity.type
_entity.pdbx_description
1 polymer ?
#
loop_
_entity_poly.entity_id
_entity_poly.type
_entity_poly.pdbx_seq_one_letter_code
_entity_poly.pdbx_strand_id
1 'polypeptide(L)'
;MSAPNLLRVGTSEKIFVECQDCTGGDIRVEIIVMNHPTKTTRLASTVVTLTDAQGFQALGEITIPVGDFSKDPNIKQYVYLQAQFPDRLLEKVVLVSFQSGYIFIQTDKTLYTPNSNVLYRMFAVTPLMEPVEREIGTQNEASIAIEIVTPEGIILPLDAVSLKSGIHSGNYQLPDPAR
;
A
#
# COMPACT_ATOMS: atom_id res chain seq x y z
N MET A 1 21.28 -1.13 -8.52
CA MET A 1 19.87 -0.77 -8.25
C MET A 1 19.21 -1.91 -7.51
N SER A 2 18.64 -1.62 -6.34
CA SER A 2 17.91 -2.57 -5.51
C SER A 2 16.52 -2.03 -5.22
N ALA A 3 15.52 -2.90 -5.23
CA ALA A 3 14.13 -2.55 -5.05
C ALA A 3 13.38 -3.68 -4.35
N PRO A 4 12.26 -3.39 -3.68
CA PRO A 4 11.34 -4.42 -3.20
C PRO A 4 10.98 -5.41 -4.33
N ASN A 5 10.76 -6.67 -3.98
CA ASN A 5 10.33 -7.69 -4.95
C ASN A 5 8.88 -7.47 -5.45
N LEU A 6 8.12 -6.68 -4.68
CA LEU A 6 6.73 -6.32 -4.92
C LEU A 6 6.59 -4.82 -4.65
N LEU A 7 6.04 -4.08 -5.60
CA LEU A 7 5.77 -2.64 -5.42
C LEU A 7 4.29 -2.41 -5.15
N ARG A 8 3.97 -1.67 -4.09
CA ARG A 8 2.59 -1.32 -3.77
C ARG A 8 2.16 -0.11 -4.57
N VAL A 9 1.02 -0.23 -5.23
CA VAL A 9 0.42 0.86 -5.98
C VAL A 9 -0.24 1.82 -4.99
N GLY A 10 -0.08 3.14 -5.19
CA GLY A 10 -0.59 4.18 -4.32
C GLY A 10 0.18 4.37 -3.01
N THR A 11 1.30 3.67 -2.80
CA THR A 11 2.19 3.85 -1.64
C THR A 11 3.57 4.30 -2.11
N SER A 12 4.23 5.17 -1.34
CA SER A 12 5.61 5.55 -1.58
C SER A 12 6.53 4.37 -1.28
N GLU A 13 7.26 3.89 -2.29
CA GLU A 13 8.24 2.81 -2.18
C GLU A 13 9.65 3.38 -2.37
N LYS A 14 10.61 2.84 -1.62
CA LYS A 14 12.02 3.26 -1.65
C LYS A 14 12.84 2.38 -2.59
N ILE A 15 13.50 3.01 -3.55
CA ILE A 15 14.38 2.36 -4.52
C ILE A 15 15.81 2.80 -4.24
N PHE A 16 16.70 1.84 -4.02
CA PHE A 16 18.11 2.10 -3.77
C PHE A 16 18.90 2.08 -5.08
N VAL A 17 19.68 3.12 -5.30
CA VAL A 17 20.62 3.23 -6.42
C VAL A 17 22.00 3.56 -5.89
N GLU A 18 23.00 2.93 -6.50
CA GLU A 18 24.40 3.14 -6.17
C GLU A 18 25.25 3.06 -7.43
N CYS A 19 26.40 3.72 -7.40
CA CYS A 19 27.50 3.44 -8.29
C CYS A 19 28.73 3.02 -7.48
N GLN A 20 29.28 1.85 -7.79
CA GLN A 20 30.52 1.36 -7.18
C GLN A 20 31.72 1.86 -7.97
N ASP A 21 32.80 2.21 -7.26
CA ASP A 21 34.06 2.71 -7.84
C ASP A 21 33.91 3.95 -8.73
N CYS A 22 32.77 4.65 -8.65
CA CYS A 22 32.59 5.93 -9.29
C CYS A 22 33.52 6.97 -8.66
N THR A 23 34.19 7.75 -9.50
CA THR A 23 35.04 8.86 -9.10
C THR A 23 34.68 10.08 -9.93
N GLY A 24 34.79 11.28 -9.35
CA GLY A 24 34.50 12.53 -10.05
C GLY A 24 33.24 13.22 -9.56
N GLY A 25 32.51 13.85 -10.49
CA GLY A 25 31.39 14.73 -10.19
C GLY A 25 30.07 14.02 -9.90
N ASP A 26 29.10 14.79 -9.46
CA ASP A 26 27.74 14.35 -9.14
C ASP A 26 27.08 13.59 -10.30
N ILE A 27 26.48 12.45 -10.00
CA ILE A 27 25.82 11.58 -10.98
C ILE A 27 24.31 11.68 -10.78
N ARG A 28 23.62 12.31 -11.72
CA ARG A 28 22.16 12.38 -11.72
C ARG A 28 21.58 11.07 -12.26
N VAL A 29 20.76 10.40 -11.45
CA VAL A 29 20.10 9.14 -11.79
C VAL A 29 18.59 9.34 -11.78
N GLU A 30 17.94 9.08 -12.90
CA GLU A 30 16.48 9.13 -13.01
C GLU A 30 15.89 7.73 -12.81
N ILE A 31 15.05 7.58 -11.80
CA ILE A 31 14.32 6.34 -11.52
C ILE A 31 12.94 6.47 -12.16
N ILE A 32 12.57 5.50 -13.00
CA ILE A 32 11.37 5.55 -13.83
C ILE A 32 10.59 4.26 -13.66
N VAL A 33 9.26 4.37 -13.54
CA VAL A 33 8.35 3.23 -13.61
C VAL A 33 7.57 3.33 -14.92
N MET A 34 7.76 2.35 -15.80
CA MET A 34 7.06 2.25 -17.08
C MET A 34 6.02 1.15 -17.04
N ASN A 35 4.95 1.30 -17.82
CA ASN A 35 3.91 0.29 -17.93
C ASN A 35 4.42 -0.99 -18.61
N HIS A 36 3.91 -2.14 -18.16
CA HIS A 36 4.17 -3.44 -18.78
C HIS A 36 2.92 -3.92 -19.55
N PRO A 37 3.07 -4.60 -20.69
CA PRO A 37 4.33 -4.98 -21.35
C PRO A 37 4.87 -3.94 -22.33
N THR A 38 4.11 -2.89 -22.66
CA THR A 38 4.38 -2.09 -23.86
C THR A 38 5.49 -1.03 -23.68
N LYS A 39 5.83 -0.64 -22.44
CA LYS A 39 6.77 0.45 -22.14
C LYS A 39 6.45 1.78 -22.84
N THR A 40 5.18 2.01 -23.15
CA THR A 40 4.72 3.22 -23.87
C THR A 40 4.42 4.37 -22.92
N THR A 41 4.11 4.06 -21.67
CA THR A 41 3.59 5.01 -20.69
C THR A 41 4.50 5.05 -19.47
N ARG A 42 4.96 6.25 -19.13
CA ARG A 42 5.67 6.52 -17.87
C ARG A 42 4.64 6.74 -16.77
N LEU A 43 4.60 5.82 -15.82
CA LEU A 43 3.63 5.81 -14.72
C LEU A 43 4.07 6.71 -13.57
N ALA A 44 5.36 6.67 -13.23
CA ALA A 44 5.94 7.48 -12.17
C ALA A 44 7.44 7.67 -12.40
N SER A 45 8.01 8.65 -11.71
CA SER A 45 9.45 8.88 -11.76
C SER A 45 9.93 9.78 -10.63
N THR A 46 11.19 9.62 -10.27
CA THR A 46 11.90 10.51 -9.37
C THR A 46 13.35 10.65 -9.82
N VAL A 47 14.04 11.67 -9.33
CA VAL A 47 15.45 11.87 -9.64
C VAL A 47 16.24 12.01 -8.35
N VAL A 48 17.36 11.31 -8.28
CA VAL A 48 18.32 11.41 -7.20
C VAL A 48 19.69 11.76 -7.76
N THR A 49 20.50 12.43 -6.96
CA THR A 49 21.88 12.76 -7.30
C THR A 49 22.80 11.96 -6.40
N LEU A 50 23.68 11.16 -7.00
CA LEU A 50 24.72 10.43 -6.31
C LEU A 50 25.95 11.33 -6.20
N THR A 51 26.42 11.50 -4.98
CA THR A 51 27.49 12.44 -4.61
C THR A 51 28.57 11.69 -3.85
N ASP A 52 29.82 12.15 -3.98
CA ASP A 52 30.97 11.53 -3.31
C ASP A 52 30.83 11.53 -1.78
N ALA A 53 30.28 12.60 -1.20
CA ALA A 53 30.03 12.72 0.24
C ALA A 53 29.04 11.67 0.79
N GLN A 54 28.25 11.03 -0.07
CA GLN A 54 27.29 9.98 0.27
C GLN A 54 27.75 8.62 -0.29
N GLY A 55 29.03 8.50 -0.71
CA GLY A 55 29.59 7.28 -1.28
C GLY A 55 28.94 6.87 -2.61
N PHE A 56 28.40 7.83 -3.37
CA PHE A 56 27.62 7.60 -4.58
C PHE A 56 26.42 6.66 -4.37
N GLN A 57 25.73 6.79 -3.23
CA GLN A 57 24.53 6.02 -2.89
C GLN A 57 23.34 6.95 -2.59
N ALA A 58 22.14 6.55 -3.01
CA ALA A 58 20.91 7.27 -2.68
C ALA A 58 19.68 6.35 -2.65
N LEU A 59 18.67 6.78 -1.88
CA LEU A 59 17.32 6.21 -1.89
C LEU A 59 16.38 7.20 -2.60
N GLY A 60 15.77 6.76 -3.70
CA GLY A 60 14.70 7.48 -4.36
C GLY A 60 13.34 6.98 -3.90
N GLU A 61 12.44 7.90 -3.56
CA GLU A 61 11.05 7.60 -3.25
C GLU A 61 10.18 7.76 -4.50
N ILE A 62 9.37 6.73 -4.79
CA ILE A 62 8.48 6.72 -5.95
C ILE A 62 7.11 6.17 -5.56
N THR A 63 6.06 6.85 -6.00
CA THR A 63 4.67 6.41 -5.79
C THR A 63 4.06 6.10 -7.14
N ILE A 64 3.58 4.86 -7.31
CA ILE A 64 2.93 4.42 -8.54
C ILE A 64 1.44 4.78 -8.48
N PRO A 65 0.84 5.45 -9.49
CA PRO A 65 -0.57 5.81 -9.48
C PRO A 65 -1.48 4.57 -9.57
N VAL A 66 -2.61 4.61 -8.87
CA VAL A 66 -3.59 3.49 -8.83
C VAL A 66 -4.38 3.33 -10.13
N GLY A 67 -4.62 4.43 -10.85
CA GLY A 67 -5.57 4.48 -11.96
C GLY A 67 -5.25 3.57 -13.15
N ASP A 68 -3.99 3.24 -13.37
CA ASP A 68 -3.53 2.53 -14.57
C ASP A 68 -3.57 0.99 -14.45
N PHE A 69 -4.04 0.47 -13.32
CA PHE A 69 -4.01 -0.97 -13.02
C PHE A 69 -5.40 -1.54 -12.74
N SER A 70 -5.63 -2.78 -13.19
CA SER A 70 -6.85 -3.56 -12.92
C SER A 70 -6.92 -3.94 -11.43
N LYS A 71 -8.06 -3.70 -10.79
CA LYS A 71 -8.29 -4.06 -9.38
C LYS A 71 -8.63 -5.54 -9.15
N ASP A 72 -8.64 -6.36 -10.20
CA ASP A 72 -8.91 -7.80 -10.07
C ASP A 72 -7.74 -8.51 -9.35
N PRO A 73 -7.96 -9.12 -8.17
CA PRO A 73 -6.92 -9.77 -7.39
C PRO A 73 -6.31 -11.01 -8.09
N ASN A 74 -6.98 -11.58 -9.10
CA ASN A 74 -6.48 -12.76 -9.81
C ASN A 74 -5.51 -12.40 -10.94
N ILE A 75 -5.42 -11.12 -11.31
CA ILE A 75 -4.59 -10.67 -12.42
C ILE A 75 -3.24 -10.20 -11.87
N LYS A 76 -2.18 -10.94 -12.20
CA LYS A 76 -0.81 -10.50 -11.96
C LYS A 76 -0.45 -9.39 -12.94
N GLN A 77 -0.09 -8.24 -12.39
CA GLN A 77 0.32 -7.07 -13.16
C GLN A 77 1.76 -6.72 -12.81
N TYR A 78 2.48 -6.19 -13.80
CA TYR A 78 3.91 -5.91 -13.68
C TYR A 78 4.18 -4.48 -14.11
N VAL A 79 5.36 -3.99 -13.74
CA VAL A 79 5.92 -2.75 -14.26
C VAL A 79 7.39 -2.96 -14.60
N TYR A 80 7.92 -2.13 -15.48
CA TYR A 80 9.35 -2.00 -15.66
C TYR A 80 9.87 -0.90 -14.73
N LEU A 81 10.71 -1.27 -13.77
CA LEU A 81 11.47 -0.34 -12.96
C LEU A 81 12.82 -0.10 -13.62
N GLN A 82 13.10 1.16 -13.91
CA GLN A 82 14.30 1.60 -14.60
C GLN A 82 15.08 2.59 -13.74
N ALA A 83 16.41 2.53 -13.82
CA ALA A 83 17.31 3.57 -13.33
C ALA A 83 18.22 3.99 -14.49
N GLN A 84 18.00 5.21 -14.98
CA GLN A 84 18.77 5.83 -16.05
C GLN A 84 19.93 6.61 -15.43
N PHE A 85 21.13 6.05 -15.55
CA PHE A 85 22.40 6.74 -15.32
C PHE A 85 22.83 7.47 -16.60
N PRO A 86 23.78 8.41 -16.55
CA PRO A 86 24.27 9.10 -17.76
C PRO A 86 24.82 8.16 -18.85
N ASP A 87 25.42 7.05 -18.45
CA ASP A 87 26.12 6.10 -19.30
C ASP A 87 25.38 4.76 -19.47
N ARG A 88 24.44 4.44 -18.57
CA ARG A 88 23.79 3.13 -18.51
C ARG A 88 22.34 3.19 -18.07
N LEU A 89 21.51 2.36 -18.70
CA LEU A 89 20.17 2.05 -18.23
C LEU A 89 20.17 0.70 -17.51
N LEU A 90 19.72 0.69 -16.26
CA LEU A 90 19.38 -0.54 -15.53
C LEU A 90 17.88 -0.74 -15.58
N GLU A 91 17.42 -1.97 -15.78
CA GLU A 91 16.00 -2.31 -15.86
C GLU A 91 15.72 -3.61 -15.09
N LYS A 92 14.56 -3.65 -14.44
CA LYS A 92 14.01 -4.84 -13.79
C LYS A 92 12.49 -4.88 -13.96
N VAL A 93 11.94 -6.05 -14.24
CA VAL A 93 10.49 -6.30 -14.18
C VAL A 93 10.11 -6.60 -12.73
N VAL A 94 9.10 -5.91 -12.21
CA VAL A 94 8.64 -6.05 -10.83
C VAL A 94 7.13 -6.26 -10.81
N LEU A 95 6.65 -7.17 -9.95
CA LEU A 95 5.23 -7.41 -9.73
C LEU A 95 4.64 -6.24 -8.92
N VAL A 96 3.41 -5.83 -9.23
CA VAL A 96 2.68 -4.83 -8.44
C VAL A 96 1.60 -5.46 -7.56
N SER A 97 1.27 -4.79 -6.46
CA SER A 97 0.18 -5.16 -5.56
C SER A 97 -0.66 -3.96 -5.16
N PHE A 98 -1.95 -4.19 -4.96
CA PHE A 98 -2.89 -3.19 -4.43
C PHE A 98 -3.04 -3.25 -2.91
N GLN A 99 -2.25 -4.09 -2.23
CA GLN A 99 -2.27 -4.15 -0.78
C GLN A 99 -1.68 -2.86 -0.20
N SER A 100 -2.55 -1.94 0.19
CA SER A 100 -2.22 -0.62 0.73
C SER A 100 -2.13 -0.56 2.26
N GLY A 101 -2.32 -1.69 2.95
CA GLY A 101 -2.27 -1.74 4.41
C GLY A 101 -2.77 -3.03 5.01
N TYR A 102 -3.10 -2.96 6.31
CA TYR A 102 -3.63 -4.06 7.11
C TYR A 102 -4.79 -3.58 7.96
N ILE A 103 -5.78 -4.46 8.18
CA ILE A 103 -6.87 -4.25 9.13
C ILE A 103 -6.79 -5.34 10.18
N PHE A 104 -6.68 -4.95 11.45
CA PHE A 104 -6.73 -5.85 12.60
C PHE A 104 -8.07 -5.71 13.30
N ILE A 105 -8.74 -6.83 13.54
CA ILE A 105 -10.02 -6.86 14.25
C ILE A 105 -9.77 -7.36 15.66
N GLN A 106 -10.27 -6.63 16.65
CA GLN A 106 -10.22 -7.04 18.04
C GLN A 106 -11.62 -6.96 18.65
N THR A 107 -12.11 -8.09 19.13
CA THR A 107 -13.31 -8.18 19.96
C THR A 107 -12.93 -8.13 21.44
N ASP A 108 -13.88 -7.78 22.31
CA ASP A 108 -13.68 -7.80 23.75
C ASP A 108 -13.54 -9.25 24.30
N LYS A 109 -14.18 -10.22 23.64
CA LYS A 109 -14.17 -11.64 24.01
C LYS A 109 -14.15 -12.52 22.76
N THR A 110 -13.78 -13.78 22.94
CA THR A 110 -13.79 -14.80 21.87
C THR A 110 -15.03 -15.69 21.89
N LEU A 111 -15.80 -15.68 22.98
CA LEU A 111 -17.02 -16.47 23.16
C LEU A 111 -18.13 -15.60 23.74
N TYR A 112 -19.32 -15.71 23.15
CA TYR A 112 -20.50 -14.93 23.50
C TYR A 112 -21.69 -15.84 23.77
N THR A 113 -22.56 -15.41 24.68
CA THR A 113 -23.88 -16.02 24.86
C THR A 113 -24.91 -15.28 24.01
N PRO A 114 -26.05 -15.90 23.69
CA PRO A 114 -27.14 -15.18 23.03
C PRO A 114 -27.57 -13.93 23.79
N ASN A 115 -28.11 -12.96 23.06
CA ASN A 115 -28.54 -11.65 23.58
C ASN A 115 -27.42 -10.81 24.25
N SER A 116 -26.14 -11.17 24.06
CA SER A 116 -25.01 -10.35 24.52
C SER A 116 -24.55 -9.35 23.46
N ASN A 117 -23.93 -8.26 23.92
CA ASN A 117 -23.30 -7.28 23.06
C ASN A 117 -21.84 -7.66 22.78
N VAL A 118 -21.51 -7.77 21.50
CA VAL A 118 -20.13 -7.89 21.01
C VAL A 118 -19.56 -6.49 20.91
N LEU A 119 -18.54 -6.19 21.72
CA LEU A 119 -17.79 -4.94 21.57
C LEU A 119 -16.58 -5.22 20.70
N TYR A 120 -16.37 -4.41 19.68
CA TYR A 120 -15.24 -4.57 18.78
C TYR A 120 -14.57 -3.24 18.48
N ARG A 121 -13.30 -3.33 18.13
CA ARG A 121 -12.54 -2.25 17.52
C ARG A 121 -11.68 -2.79 16.40
N MET A 122 -11.43 -1.95 15.42
CA MET A 122 -10.57 -2.26 14.30
C MET A 122 -9.45 -1.24 14.21
N PHE A 123 -8.28 -1.73 13.80
CA PHE A 123 -7.09 -0.92 13.55
C PHE A 123 -6.72 -1.06 12.08
N ALA A 124 -6.77 0.05 11.34
CA ALA A 124 -6.27 0.13 9.99
C ALA A 124 -4.90 0.82 10.01
N VAL A 125 -3.89 0.14 9.48
CA VAL A 125 -2.52 0.65 9.41
C VAL A 125 -1.94 0.52 8.01
N THR A 126 -1.05 1.46 7.64
CA THR A 126 -0.27 1.42 6.40
C THR A 126 0.78 0.31 6.47
N PRO A 127 1.49 -0.02 5.37
CA PRO A 127 2.57 -0.99 5.38
C PRO A 127 3.74 -0.60 6.29
N LEU A 128 3.87 0.69 6.62
CA LEU A 128 4.86 1.23 7.56
C LEU A 128 4.38 1.17 9.02
N MET A 129 3.23 0.54 9.29
CA MET A 129 2.60 0.45 10.62
C MET A 129 2.17 1.81 11.18
N GLU A 130 1.92 2.77 10.30
CA GLU A 130 1.36 4.07 10.66
C GLU A 130 -0.18 3.98 10.61
N PRO A 131 -0.91 4.69 11.48
CA PRO A 131 -2.36 4.73 11.40
C PRO A 131 -2.82 5.19 10.01
N VAL A 132 -3.83 4.53 9.44
CA VAL A 132 -4.46 5.06 8.22
C VAL A 132 -5.24 6.31 8.61
N GLU A 133 -4.73 7.45 8.18
CA GLU A 133 -5.32 8.76 8.45
C GLU A 133 -6.04 9.31 7.22
N ARG A 134 -6.85 10.35 7.44
CA ARG A 134 -7.42 11.13 6.34
C ARG A 134 -6.28 11.83 5.63
N GLU A 135 -6.20 11.71 4.31
CA GLU A 135 -5.40 12.65 3.55
C GLU A 135 -6.03 14.04 3.68
N ILE A 136 -5.31 14.96 4.31
CA ILE A 136 -5.72 16.35 4.46
C ILE A 136 -5.88 16.96 3.06
N GLY A 137 -7.13 17.24 2.65
CA GLY A 137 -7.45 17.91 1.38
C GLY A 137 -8.11 17.04 0.31
N THR A 138 -8.26 15.73 0.51
CA THR A 138 -9.08 14.87 -0.36
C THR A 138 -10.40 14.54 0.36
N GLN A 139 -11.53 14.60 -0.34
CA GLN A 139 -12.86 14.31 0.26
C GLN A 139 -13.11 12.81 0.51
N ASN A 140 -12.10 11.97 0.34
CA ASN A 140 -12.21 10.54 0.56
C ASN A 140 -11.82 10.23 2.01
N GLU A 141 -12.80 10.20 2.90
CA GLU A 141 -12.59 9.69 4.24
C GLU A 141 -12.11 8.23 4.17
N ALA A 142 -11.00 7.93 4.85
CA ALA A 142 -10.55 6.56 5.05
C ALA A 142 -11.67 5.80 5.76
N SER A 143 -12.33 4.92 5.00
CA SER A 143 -13.51 4.18 5.43
C SER A 143 -13.28 2.68 5.24
N ILE A 144 -13.94 1.91 6.08
CA ILE A 144 -13.91 0.45 6.04
C ILE A 144 -15.34 -0.08 6.03
N ALA A 145 -15.57 -1.08 5.19
CA ALA A 145 -16.81 -1.84 5.19
C ALA A 145 -16.70 -2.98 6.21
N ILE A 146 -17.75 -3.20 7.00
CA ILE A 146 -17.81 -4.25 8.00
C ILE A 146 -18.95 -5.19 7.63
N GLU A 147 -18.66 -6.48 7.65
CA GLU A 147 -19.65 -7.53 7.41
C GLU A 147 -19.60 -8.53 8.58
N ILE A 148 -20.77 -8.81 9.17
CA ILE A 148 -20.91 -9.86 10.17
C ILE A 148 -21.54 -11.06 9.49
N VAL A 149 -20.88 -12.22 9.57
CA VAL A 149 -21.29 -13.42 8.87
C VAL A 149 -21.73 -14.47 9.89
N THR A 150 -22.94 -14.99 9.71
CA THR A 150 -23.48 -16.10 10.51
C THR A 150 -22.76 -17.42 10.22
N PRO A 151 -22.86 -18.44 11.09
CA PRO A 151 -22.29 -19.77 10.83
C PRO A 151 -22.77 -20.41 9.52
N GLU A 152 -23.98 -20.06 9.07
CA GLU A 152 -24.58 -20.53 7.82
C GLU A 152 -24.09 -19.73 6.58
N GLY A 153 -23.23 -18.73 6.76
CA GLY A 153 -22.70 -17.91 5.68
C GLY A 153 -23.60 -16.73 5.26
N ILE A 154 -24.65 -16.43 6.03
CA ILE A 154 -25.51 -15.25 5.77
C ILE A 154 -24.76 -14.00 6.22
N ILE A 155 -24.59 -13.05 5.29
CA ILE A 155 -23.95 -11.76 5.52
C ILE A 155 -24.97 -10.76 6.07
N LEU A 156 -24.63 -10.14 7.19
CA LEU A 156 -25.37 -9.06 7.83
C LEU A 156 -24.54 -7.77 7.63
N PRO A 157 -24.84 -6.97 6.59
CA PRO A 157 -24.04 -5.81 6.24
C PRO A 157 -24.21 -4.70 7.27
N LEU A 158 -23.10 -4.03 7.59
CA LEU A 158 -23.09 -2.76 8.30
C LEU A 158 -22.72 -1.65 7.32
N ASP A 159 -23.18 -0.42 7.60
CA ASP A 159 -22.77 0.75 6.82
C ASP A 159 -21.26 0.95 6.90
N ALA A 160 -20.67 1.50 5.84
CA ALA A 160 -19.25 1.85 5.83
C ALA A 160 -18.97 2.87 6.93
N VAL A 161 -17.91 2.63 7.70
CA VAL A 161 -17.55 3.47 8.85
C VAL A 161 -16.25 4.22 8.58
N SER A 162 -16.19 5.46 9.03
CA SER A 162 -14.96 6.25 8.97
C SER A 162 -14.03 5.94 10.13
N LEU A 163 -12.73 6.00 9.83
CA LEU A 163 -11.65 5.80 10.79
C LEU A 163 -11.27 7.13 11.46
N LYS A 164 -10.94 7.07 12.75
CA LYS A 164 -10.34 8.17 13.52
C LYS A 164 -8.97 7.72 14.01
N SER A 165 -7.91 8.34 13.47
CA SER A 165 -6.52 7.95 13.76
C SER A 165 -6.29 6.44 13.54
N GLY A 166 -6.75 5.91 12.40
CA GLY A 166 -6.68 4.49 12.08
C GLY A 166 -7.58 3.56 12.91
N ILE A 167 -8.43 4.08 13.80
CA ILE A 167 -9.25 3.26 14.69
C ILE A 167 -10.75 3.50 14.44
N HIS A 168 -11.51 2.41 14.47
CA HIS A 168 -12.96 2.44 14.61
C HIS A 168 -13.39 1.52 15.77
N SER A 169 -14.35 1.95 16.56
CA SER A 169 -14.95 1.16 17.65
C SER A 169 -16.46 1.10 17.45
N GLY A 170 -17.03 -0.09 17.65
CA GLY A 170 -18.45 -0.34 17.47
C GLY A 170 -18.96 -1.44 18.40
N ASN A 171 -20.26 -1.69 18.32
CA ASN A 171 -20.90 -2.80 19.00
C ASN A 171 -21.88 -3.52 18.07
N TYR A 172 -22.16 -4.78 18.38
CA TYR A 172 -23.16 -5.57 17.69
C TYR A 172 -23.96 -6.42 18.69
N GLN A 173 -25.28 -6.25 18.67
CA GLN A 173 -26.19 -6.96 19.55
C GLN A 173 -26.52 -8.33 18.93
N LEU A 174 -26.18 -9.42 19.63
CA LEU A 174 -26.55 -10.75 19.18
C LEU A 174 -28.05 -10.98 19.32
N PRO A 175 -28.69 -11.70 18.37
CA PRO A 175 -30.11 -12.02 18.45
C PRO A 175 -30.40 -12.96 19.62
N ASP A 176 -31.66 -12.93 20.06
CA ASP A 176 -32.21 -13.88 21.02
C ASP A 176 -32.79 -15.09 20.24
N PRO A 177 -32.31 -16.33 20.46
CA PRO A 177 -32.82 -17.53 19.79
C PRO A 177 -34.29 -17.83 20.09
N ALA A 178 -34.89 -17.17 21.10
CA ALA A 178 -36.29 -17.33 21.45
C ALA A 178 -37.27 -16.52 20.58
N ARG A 179 -36.82 -15.84 19.52
CA ARG A 179 -37.67 -15.02 18.64
C ARG A 179 -37.40 -15.20 17.16
#